data_AF-A0A0F0H2V3-F1
#
_entry.id   AF-A0A0F0H2V3-F1
#
_cell.length_a   1.000
_cell.length_b   1.000
_cell.length_c   1.000
_cell.angle_alpha   90.00
_cell.angle_beta   90.00
_cell.angle_gamma   90.00
#
_symmetry.space_group_name_H-M   'P 1'
#
loop_
_entity.id
_entity.type
_entity.pdbx_description
1 polymer ?
#
loop_
_entity_poly.entity_id
_entity_poly.type
_entity_poly.pdbx_seq_one_letter_code
_entity_poly.pdbx_strand_id
1 'polypeptide(L)'
;MAEGHEHFLSCLRSVDDGQLARPSGLPGWTGRHLLSHLGHNARALSRLARWAATGEPTPMYPSTSARAEEIETGAGWPVPRLREFVAEEQEQLVAVLGLITGERWQADVITAQGRIVPAGTIPWLRARELWIHAHDLRPGGDFAFMPADFLDALVEDVLTHRRARQSVAVNVSGPPADLAQWLTGRGASPRLRPATGSALPELPPWL
;
A
#
# COMPACT_ATOMS: atom_id res chain seq x y z
N MET A 1 -10.25 -5.34 0.15
CA MET A 1 -10.11 -3.87 0.36
C MET A 1 -10.75 -3.44 1.67
N ALA A 2 -12.04 -3.74 1.91
CA ALA A 2 -12.74 -3.35 3.14
C ALA A 2 -12.04 -3.83 4.42
N GLU A 3 -11.76 -5.14 4.53
CA GLU A 3 -11.06 -5.72 5.70
C GLU A 3 -9.71 -5.04 5.98
N GLY A 4 -8.91 -4.78 4.94
CA GLY A 4 -7.63 -4.07 5.10
C GLY A 4 -7.82 -2.63 5.58
N HIS A 5 -8.88 -1.95 5.17
CA HIS A 5 -9.20 -0.62 5.66
C HIS A 5 -9.63 -0.64 7.13
N GLU A 6 -10.50 -1.57 7.50
CA GLU A 6 -10.95 -1.77 8.88
C GLU A 6 -9.77 -2.10 9.82
N HIS A 7 -8.88 -2.99 9.38
CA HIS A 7 -7.66 -3.33 10.10
C HIS A 7 -6.75 -2.09 10.26
N PHE A 8 -6.49 -1.37 9.18
CA PHE A 8 -5.68 -0.15 9.22
C PHE A 8 -6.25 0.89 10.19
N LEU A 9 -7.57 1.15 10.13
CA LEU A 9 -8.21 2.07 11.07
C LEU A 9 -8.12 1.58 12.52
N SER A 10 -8.19 0.26 12.74
CA SER A 10 -8.00 -0.32 14.08
C SER A 10 -6.60 -0.08 14.62
N CYS A 11 -5.56 -0.32 13.81
CA CYS A 11 -4.19 0.03 14.18
C CYS A 11 -4.06 1.54 14.44
N LEU A 12 -4.57 2.38 13.54
CA LEU A 12 -4.52 3.83 13.67
C LEU A 12 -5.20 4.36 14.94
N ARG A 13 -6.30 3.74 15.40
CA ARG A 13 -6.95 4.10 16.68
C ARG A 13 -6.08 3.81 17.90
N SER A 14 -5.18 2.83 17.81
CA SER A 14 -4.26 2.47 18.90
C SER A 14 -3.00 3.35 18.97
N VAL A 15 -2.74 4.14 17.93
CA VAL A 15 -1.60 5.07 17.87
C VAL A 15 -2.05 6.45 18.32
N ASP A 16 -1.36 7.06 19.28
CA ASP A 16 -1.67 8.41 19.73
C ASP A 16 -1.15 9.49 18.77
N ASP A 17 -1.68 10.71 18.88
CA ASP A 17 -1.31 11.80 17.97
C ASP A 17 0.16 12.24 18.12
N GLY A 18 0.75 12.08 19.31
CA GLY A 18 2.16 12.36 19.56
C GLY A 18 3.08 11.35 18.86
N GLN A 19 2.68 10.08 18.80
CA GLN A 19 3.37 9.03 18.04
C GLN A 19 3.30 9.28 16.53
N LEU A 20 2.18 9.79 16.02
CA LEU A 20 2.05 10.10 14.58
C LEU A 20 2.96 11.26 14.13
N ALA A 21 3.41 12.12 15.05
CA ALA A 21 4.42 13.13 14.76
C ALA A 21 5.86 12.58 14.73
N ARG A 22 6.08 11.33 15.17
CA ARG A 22 7.40 10.68 15.23
C ARG A 22 7.66 9.83 13.97
N PRO A 23 8.91 9.36 13.77
CA PRO A 23 9.23 8.43 12.69
C PRO A 23 8.30 7.21 12.66
N SER A 24 7.87 6.86 11.46
CA SER A 24 7.12 5.64 11.13
C SER A 24 8.07 4.45 10.94
N GLY A 25 7.55 3.32 10.48
CA GLY A 25 8.34 2.18 10.03
C GLY A 25 9.10 2.42 8.72
N LEU A 26 8.77 3.48 7.98
CA LEU A 26 9.41 3.81 6.71
C LEU A 26 10.57 4.81 6.90
N PRO A 27 11.72 4.61 6.23
CA PRO A 27 12.85 5.51 6.30
C PRO A 27 12.47 6.95 5.90
N GLY A 28 12.79 7.91 6.77
CA GLY A 28 12.56 9.34 6.51
C GLY A 28 11.10 9.80 6.66
N TRP A 29 10.15 8.91 6.91
CA TRP A 29 8.73 9.26 7.01
C TRP A 29 8.26 9.28 8.46
N THR A 30 7.50 10.29 8.84
CA THR A 30 6.72 10.28 10.09
C THR A 30 5.37 9.61 9.89
N GLY A 31 4.65 9.33 10.98
CA GLY A 31 3.26 8.89 10.89
C GLY A 31 2.38 9.87 10.09
N ARG A 32 2.66 11.17 10.13
CA ARG A 32 1.96 12.18 9.31
C ARG A 32 2.17 11.97 7.81
N HIS A 33 3.40 11.67 7.39
CA HIS A 33 3.70 11.36 5.98
C HIS A 33 2.95 10.12 5.54
N LEU A 34 2.89 9.09 6.39
CA LEU A 34 2.16 7.86 6.12
C LEU A 34 0.65 8.11 5.94
N LEU A 35 0.02 8.89 6.83
CA LEU A 35 -1.40 9.21 6.71
C LEU A 35 -1.69 10.07 5.49
N SER A 36 -0.84 11.06 5.21
CA SER A 36 -0.96 11.88 4.00
C SER A 36 -0.89 11.00 2.74
N HIS A 37 0.13 10.15 2.63
CA HIS A 37 0.28 9.20 1.53
C HIS A 37 -0.96 8.31 1.37
N LEU A 38 -1.50 7.74 2.45
CA LEU A 38 -2.66 6.86 2.36
C LEU A 38 -3.93 7.58 1.90
N GLY A 39 -4.17 8.83 2.32
CA GLY A 39 -5.28 9.62 1.80
C GLY A 39 -5.08 9.97 0.32
N HIS A 40 -3.89 10.45 -0.05
CA HIS A 40 -3.57 10.76 -1.45
C HIS A 40 -3.55 9.53 -2.37
N ASN A 41 -3.19 8.35 -1.86
CA ASN A 41 -3.31 7.08 -2.57
C ASN A 41 -4.78 6.76 -2.89
N ALA A 42 -5.69 6.88 -1.92
CA ALA A 42 -7.13 6.69 -2.16
C ALA A 42 -7.69 7.68 -3.18
N ARG A 43 -7.27 8.95 -3.08
CA ARG A 43 -7.62 10.00 -4.05
C ARG A 43 -7.13 9.65 -5.47
N ALA A 44 -5.89 9.20 -5.59
CA ALA A 44 -5.28 8.81 -6.85
C ALA A 44 -5.98 7.58 -7.47
N LEU A 45 -6.36 6.59 -6.66
CA LEU A 45 -7.13 5.44 -7.12
C LEU A 45 -8.57 5.83 -7.51
N SER A 46 -9.15 6.85 -6.86
CA SER A 46 -10.45 7.42 -7.27
C SER A 46 -10.36 8.08 -8.65
N ARG A 47 -9.22 8.65 -9.04
CA ARG A 47 -9.00 9.17 -10.40
C ARG A 47 -9.04 8.04 -11.43
N LEU A 48 -8.40 6.89 -11.16
CA LEU A 48 -8.47 5.71 -12.03
C LEU A 48 -9.89 5.12 -12.10
N ALA A 49 -10.58 5.05 -10.97
CA ALA A 49 -11.93 4.53 -10.93
C ALA A 49 -12.91 5.42 -11.73
N ARG A 50 -12.75 6.75 -11.66
CA ARG A 50 -13.46 7.70 -12.54
C ARG A 50 -13.13 7.48 -14.00
N TRP A 51 -11.85 7.34 -14.35
CA TRP A 51 -11.44 7.05 -15.73
C TRP A 51 -12.12 5.78 -16.25
N ALA A 52 -12.10 4.68 -15.51
CA ALA A 52 -12.79 3.45 -15.90
C ALA A 52 -14.31 3.65 -16.09
N ALA A 53 -14.94 4.42 -15.18
CA ALA A 53 -16.38 4.67 -15.21
C ALA A 53 -16.82 5.57 -16.38
N THR A 54 -16.00 6.56 -16.78
CA THR A 54 -16.38 7.54 -17.81
C THR A 54 -15.75 7.26 -19.18
N GLY A 55 -14.58 6.63 -19.20
CA GLY A 55 -13.72 6.52 -20.38
C GLY A 55 -12.78 7.73 -20.57
N GLU A 56 -12.84 8.74 -19.69
CA GLU A 56 -12.02 9.95 -19.79
C GLU A 56 -10.70 9.80 -19.01
N PRO A 57 -9.53 9.85 -19.69
CA PRO A 57 -8.25 9.62 -19.03
C PRO A 57 -7.98 10.58 -17.88
N THR A 58 -7.83 10.03 -16.68
CA THR A 58 -7.49 10.78 -15.47
C THR A 58 -6.36 10.06 -14.72
N PRO A 59 -5.10 10.49 -14.88
CA PRO A 59 -3.96 9.78 -14.30
C PRO A 59 -3.98 9.80 -12.76
N MET A 60 -3.33 8.81 -12.13
CA MET A 60 -3.19 8.74 -10.66
C MET A 60 -2.59 10.03 -10.09
N TYR A 61 -1.53 10.54 -10.71
CA TYR A 61 -0.84 11.77 -10.33
C TYR A 61 -0.42 12.51 -11.60
N PRO A 62 -0.36 13.86 -11.58
CA PRO A 62 0.18 14.63 -12.71
C PRO A 62 1.65 14.31 -13.00
N SER A 63 2.45 14.07 -11.96
CA SER A 63 3.87 13.69 -12.05
C SER A 63 4.34 13.02 -10.75
N THR A 64 5.55 12.46 -10.76
CA THR A 64 6.21 11.96 -9.55
C THR A 64 6.52 13.06 -8.55
N SER A 65 6.91 14.25 -9.01
CA SER A 65 7.15 15.42 -8.15
C SER A 65 5.85 15.92 -7.51
N ALA A 66 4.75 15.98 -8.27
CA ALA A 66 3.45 16.37 -7.74
C ALA A 66 2.96 15.40 -6.65
N ARG A 67 3.19 14.10 -6.83
CA ARG A 67 2.92 13.11 -5.77
C ARG A 67 3.71 13.41 -4.49
N ALA A 68 5.01 13.67 -4.63
CA ALA A 68 5.86 13.96 -3.47
C ALA A 68 5.41 15.25 -2.76
N GLU A 69 5.13 16.30 -3.52
CA GLU A 69 4.64 17.58 -2.99
C GLU A 69 3.28 17.46 -2.29
N GLU A 70 2.35 16.66 -2.84
CA GLU A 70 1.06 16.36 -2.20
C GLU A 70 1.28 15.71 -0.82
N ILE A 71 2.20 14.74 -0.73
CA ILE A 71 2.52 14.03 0.53
C ILE A 71 3.18 14.96 1.54
N GLU A 72 4.19 15.73 1.12
CA GLU A 72 4.90 16.67 2.01
C GLU A 72 3.96 17.77 2.52
N THR A 73 3.13 18.32 1.64
CA THR A 73 2.13 19.33 2.01
C THR A 73 1.14 18.77 3.02
N GLY A 74 0.62 17.56 2.77
CA GLY A 74 -0.33 16.91 3.67
C GLY A 74 0.30 16.52 5.00
N ALA A 75 1.57 16.09 5.03
CA ALA A 75 2.29 15.77 6.27
C ALA A 75 2.41 16.97 7.22
N GLY A 76 2.31 18.20 6.70
CA GLY A 76 2.24 19.43 7.47
C GLY A 76 0.91 19.67 8.21
N TRP A 77 -0.15 18.93 7.88
CA TRP A 77 -1.46 19.11 8.52
C TRP A 77 -1.51 18.59 9.97
N PRO A 78 -2.46 19.10 10.78
CA PRO A 78 -2.74 18.54 12.10
C PRO A 78 -3.16 17.07 12.02
N VAL A 79 -2.74 16.26 13.00
CA VAL A 79 -3.05 14.83 13.03
C VAL A 79 -4.56 14.52 12.98
N PRO A 80 -5.44 15.24 13.71
CA PRO A 80 -6.88 15.02 13.59
C PRO A 80 -7.38 15.15 12.15
N ARG A 81 -6.88 16.16 11.42
CA ARG A 81 -7.23 16.36 10.00
C ARG A 81 -6.73 15.21 9.13
N LEU A 82 -5.53 14.68 9.39
CA LEU A 82 -4.99 13.54 8.65
C LEU A 82 -5.80 12.25 8.88
N ARG A 83 -6.30 12.04 10.09
CA ARG A 83 -7.18 10.90 10.39
C ARG A 83 -8.51 10.99 9.62
N GLU A 84 -9.14 12.16 9.65
CA GLU A 84 -10.35 12.43 8.86
C GLU A 84 -10.07 12.25 7.37
N PHE A 85 -8.98 12.81 6.87
CA PHE A 85 -8.60 12.74 5.47
C PHE A 85 -8.48 11.30 4.94
N VAL A 86 -7.88 10.39 5.72
CA VAL A 86 -7.77 8.97 5.31
C VAL A 86 -9.15 8.32 5.22
N ALA A 87 -10.06 8.62 6.14
CA ALA A 87 -11.42 8.08 6.13
C ALA A 87 -12.25 8.66 4.98
N GLU A 88 -12.25 9.99 4.82
CA GLU A 88 -12.95 10.70 3.76
C GLU A 88 -12.54 10.18 2.38
N GLU A 89 -11.24 10.08 2.08
CA GLU A 89 -10.78 9.62 0.77
C GLU A 89 -11.07 8.14 0.54
N GLN A 90 -11.11 7.31 1.60
CA GLN A 90 -11.56 5.94 1.46
C GLN A 90 -13.05 5.87 1.09
N GLU A 91 -13.91 6.64 1.76
CA GLU A 91 -15.34 6.69 1.45
C GLU A 91 -15.59 7.17 0.02
N GLN A 92 -14.85 8.20 -0.41
CA GLN A 92 -14.91 8.68 -1.79
C GLN A 92 -14.45 7.60 -2.79
N LEU A 93 -13.37 6.87 -2.49
CA LEU A 93 -12.93 5.77 -3.34
C LEU A 93 -14.00 4.68 -3.47
N VAL A 94 -14.65 4.29 -2.35
CA VAL A 94 -15.73 3.30 -2.36
C VAL A 94 -16.91 3.79 -3.21
N ALA A 95 -17.33 5.04 -3.04
CA ALA A 95 -18.42 5.63 -3.82
C ALA A 95 -18.12 5.63 -5.32
N VAL A 96 -16.90 6.02 -5.71
CA VAL A 96 -16.50 6.07 -7.12
C VAL A 96 -16.35 4.67 -7.71
N LEU A 97 -15.82 3.69 -6.97
CA LEU A 97 -15.78 2.30 -7.41
C LEU A 97 -17.19 1.75 -7.71
N GLY A 98 -18.19 2.20 -6.94
CA GLY A 98 -19.59 1.87 -7.18
C GLY A 98 -20.17 2.38 -8.51
N LEU A 99 -19.48 3.32 -9.19
CA LEU A 99 -19.86 3.81 -10.52
C LEU A 99 -19.38 2.90 -11.66
N ILE A 100 -18.42 2.01 -11.39
CA ILE A 100 -17.91 1.08 -12.40
C ILE A 100 -18.88 -0.10 -12.52
N THR A 101 -19.46 -0.27 -13.72
CA THR A 101 -20.50 -1.28 -13.97
C THR A 101 -20.13 -2.19 -15.14
N GLY A 102 -20.53 -3.46 -15.06
CA GLY A 102 -20.39 -4.44 -16.14
C GLY A 102 -18.95 -4.57 -16.66
N GLU A 103 -18.81 -4.53 -17.98
CA GLU A 103 -17.52 -4.68 -18.67
C GLU A 103 -16.53 -3.54 -18.38
N ARG A 104 -16.96 -2.41 -17.80
CA ARG A 104 -16.06 -1.31 -17.42
C ARG A 104 -15.04 -1.71 -16.35
N TRP A 105 -15.27 -2.80 -15.61
CA TRP A 105 -14.25 -3.37 -14.74
C TRP A 105 -13.03 -3.91 -15.50
N GLN A 106 -13.17 -4.19 -16.80
CA GLN A 106 -12.08 -4.57 -17.71
C GLN A 106 -11.49 -3.38 -18.47
N ALA A 107 -11.98 -2.16 -18.25
CA ALA A 107 -11.41 -0.98 -18.89
C ALA A 107 -9.95 -0.78 -18.45
N ASP A 108 -9.09 -0.51 -19.42
CA ASP A 108 -7.69 -0.24 -19.18
C ASP A 108 -7.48 1.09 -18.46
N VAL A 109 -6.70 1.05 -17.39
CA VAL A 109 -6.20 2.21 -16.66
C VAL A 109 -4.69 2.12 -16.48
N ILE A 110 -4.03 3.26 -16.28
CA ILE A 110 -2.58 3.32 -16.17
C ILE A 110 -2.17 3.64 -14.73
N THR A 111 -1.41 2.73 -14.10
CA THR A 111 -0.89 2.95 -12.74
C THR A 111 0.20 4.03 -12.71
N ALA A 112 0.54 4.54 -11.53
CA ALA A 112 1.63 5.50 -11.36
C ALA A 112 3.00 5.02 -11.89
N GLN A 113 3.19 3.70 -12.06
CA GLN A 113 4.39 3.08 -12.61
C GLN A 113 4.31 2.90 -14.15
N GLY A 114 3.26 3.39 -14.80
CA GLY A 114 3.06 3.27 -16.25
C GLY A 114 2.53 1.92 -16.71
N ARG A 115 2.09 1.04 -15.79
CA ARG A 115 1.51 -0.25 -16.15
C ARG A 115 0.07 -0.08 -16.60
N ILE A 116 -0.29 -0.67 -17.74
CA ILE A 116 -1.69 -0.81 -18.18
C ILE A 116 -2.27 -2.01 -17.43
N VAL A 117 -3.37 -1.80 -16.72
CA VAL A 117 -4.08 -2.83 -15.94
C VAL A 117 -5.58 -2.63 -16.06
N PRO A 118 -6.41 -3.69 -15.95
CA PRO A 118 -7.85 -3.53 -15.90
C PRO A 118 -8.27 -2.83 -14.60
N ALA A 119 -9.34 -2.05 -14.64
CA ALA A 119 -9.90 -1.34 -13.48
C ALA A 119 -10.22 -2.26 -12.28
N GLY A 120 -10.51 -3.54 -12.53
CA GLY A 120 -10.64 -4.59 -11.50
C GLY A 120 -9.40 -4.77 -10.62
N THR A 121 -8.26 -4.22 -11.01
CA THR A 121 -7.01 -4.21 -10.23
C THR A 121 -7.02 -3.15 -9.12
N ILE A 122 -7.87 -2.11 -9.21
CA ILE A 122 -7.88 -0.98 -8.26
C ILE A 122 -8.08 -1.42 -6.81
N PRO A 123 -9.04 -2.31 -6.47
CA PRO A 123 -9.20 -2.80 -5.11
C PRO A 123 -7.96 -3.54 -4.56
N TRP A 124 -7.20 -4.23 -5.41
CA TRP A 124 -5.94 -4.89 -5.05
C TRP A 124 -4.84 -3.86 -4.76
N LEU A 125 -4.71 -2.82 -5.60
CA LEU A 125 -3.78 -1.71 -5.37
C LEU A 125 -4.08 -0.99 -4.06
N ARG A 126 -5.36 -0.79 -3.71
CA ARG A 126 -5.72 -0.18 -2.42
C ARG A 126 -5.45 -1.10 -1.24
N ALA A 127 -5.76 -2.39 -1.37
CA ALA A 127 -5.62 -3.35 -0.29
C ALA A 127 -4.17 -3.52 0.16
N ARG A 128 -3.20 -3.59 -0.78
CA ARG A 128 -1.77 -3.69 -0.42
C ARG A 128 -1.31 -2.50 0.41
N GLU A 129 -1.73 -1.28 0.04
CA GLU A 129 -1.33 -0.04 0.70
C GLU A 129 -1.81 -0.06 2.15
N LEU A 130 -3.06 -0.44 2.38
CA LEU A 130 -3.65 -0.48 3.72
C LEU A 130 -3.01 -1.54 4.62
N TRP A 131 -2.91 -2.78 4.11
CA TRP A 131 -2.37 -3.90 4.89
C TRP A 131 -0.89 -3.69 5.23
N ILE A 132 -0.09 -3.27 4.26
CA ILE A 132 1.34 -3.07 4.45
C ILE A 132 1.60 -1.85 5.34
N HIS A 133 0.94 -0.71 5.07
CA HIS A 133 1.19 0.50 5.85
C HIS A 133 0.56 0.46 7.25
N ALA A 134 -0.34 -0.47 7.54
CA ALA A 134 -0.72 -0.78 8.92
C ALA A 134 0.51 -1.20 9.74
N HIS A 135 1.42 -2.00 9.16
CA HIS A 135 2.69 -2.38 9.80
C HIS A 135 3.64 -1.19 9.97
N ASP A 136 3.57 -0.19 9.09
CA ASP A 136 4.45 0.98 9.13
C ASP A 136 4.02 2.02 10.18
N LEU A 137 2.82 1.89 10.76
CA LEU A 137 2.45 2.63 11.96
C LEU A 137 3.35 2.22 13.15
N ARG A 138 3.43 3.07 14.18
CA ARG A 138 4.23 2.82 15.38
C ARG A 138 3.46 3.21 16.66
N PRO A 139 3.03 2.24 17.50
CA PRO A 139 3.08 0.79 17.24
C PRO A 139 2.27 0.40 16.00
N GLY A 140 2.74 -0.61 15.25
CA GLY A 140 2.17 -1.01 13.96
C GLY A 140 1.42 -2.33 14.01
N GLY A 141 0.71 -2.64 12.93
CA GLY A 141 0.09 -3.94 12.69
C GLY A 141 1.13 -5.04 12.42
N ASP A 142 0.68 -6.28 12.49
CA ASP A 142 1.49 -7.47 12.19
C ASP A 142 0.98 -8.13 10.90
N PHE A 143 1.89 -8.54 10.01
CA PHE A 143 1.57 -9.32 8.81
C PHE A 143 0.81 -10.60 9.14
N ALA A 144 0.94 -11.14 10.36
CA ALA A 144 0.18 -12.29 10.84
C ALA A 144 -1.35 -12.07 10.89
N PHE A 145 -1.83 -10.82 10.85
CA PHE A 145 -3.26 -10.51 10.79
C PHE A 145 -3.82 -10.45 9.36
N MET A 146 -2.96 -10.53 8.33
CA MET A 146 -3.41 -10.54 6.94
C MET A 146 -4.10 -11.88 6.61
N PRO A 147 -5.20 -11.88 5.83
CA PRO A 147 -5.80 -13.10 5.32
C PRO A 147 -4.79 -13.97 4.55
N ALA A 148 -4.90 -15.29 4.68
CA ALA A 148 -3.91 -16.22 4.11
C ALA A 148 -3.84 -16.14 2.57
N ASP A 149 -5.00 -16.07 1.91
CA ASP A 149 -5.11 -15.88 0.46
C ASP A 149 -4.54 -14.54 0.00
N PHE A 150 -4.73 -13.48 0.79
CA PHE A 150 -4.12 -12.18 0.55
C PHE A 150 -2.59 -12.23 0.68
N LEU A 151 -2.06 -12.92 1.69
CA LEU A 151 -0.62 -13.10 1.87
C LEU A 151 0.01 -13.83 0.69
N ASP A 152 -0.60 -14.93 0.24
CA ASP A 152 -0.11 -15.69 -0.91
C ASP A 152 -0.11 -14.82 -2.18
N ALA A 153 -1.20 -14.11 -2.46
CA ALA A 153 -1.28 -13.17 -3.58
C ALA A 153 -0.25 -12.03 -3.48
N LEU A 154 0.01 -11.52 -2.26
CA LEU A 154 0.97 -10.45 -2.03
C LEU A 154 2.39 -10.93 -2.27
N VAL A 155 2.75 -12.11 -1.77
CA VAL A 155 4.07 -12.72 -1.99
C VAL A 155 4.33 -12.89 -3.50
N GLU A 156 3.36 -13.44 -4.24
CA GLU A 156 3.50 -13.62 -5.69
C GLU A 156 3.62 -12.29 -6.46
N ASP A 157 2.83 -11.28 -6.09
CA ASP A 157 2.90 -9.96 -6.70
C ASP A 157 4.26 -9.30 -6.47
N VAL A 158 4.76 -9.30 -5.22
CA VAL A 158 6.06 -8.71 -4.88
C VAL A 158 7.19 -9.45 -5.58
N LEU A 159 7.17 -10.78 -5.61
CA LEU A 159 8.16 -11.59 -6.32
C LEU A 159 8.19 -11.29 -7.81
N THR A 160 7.02 -11.21 -8.45
CA THR A 160 6.89 -10.86 -9.88
C THR A 160 7.53 -9.49 -10.15
N HIS A 161 7.23 -8.49 -9.32
CA HIS A 161 7.80 -7.15 -9.48
C HIS A 161 9.32 -7.10 -9.23
N ARG A 162 9.82 -7.80 -8.20
CA ARG A 162 11.25 -7.80 -7.88
C ARG A 162 12.08 -8.54 -8.92
N ARG A 163 11.62 -9.71 -9.39
CA ARG A 163 12.30 -10.49 -10.43
C ARG A 163 12.41 -9.75 -11.76
N ALA A 164 11.43 -8.88 -12.08
CA ALA A 164 11.49 -8.02 -13.25
C ALA A 164 12.58 -6.94 -13.17
N ARG A 165 13.09 -6.63 -11.97
CA ARG A 165 14.07 -5.55 -11.74
C ARG A 165 15.44 -6.06 -11.29
N GLN A 166 15.52 -7.25 -10.72
CA GLN A 166 16.73 -7.83 -10.13
C GLN A 166 16.74 -9.36 -10.29
N SER A 167 17.87 -9.91 -10.73
CA SER A 167 18.13 -11.35 -10.77
C SER A 167 18.66 -11.84 -9.42
N VAL A 168 17.76 -12.00 -8.42
CA VAL A 168 18.13 -12.60 -7.13
C VAL A 168 17.62 -14.04 -7.08
N ALA A 169 18.52 -15.01 -7.20
CA ALA A 169 18.23 -16.43 -7.03
C ALA A 169 18.53 -16.86 -5.58
N VAL A 170 17.71 -16.40 -4.64
CA VAL A 170 17.73 -16.92 -3.26
C VAL A 170 16.41 -17.64 -3.01
N ASN A 171 16.49 -18.94 -2.72
CA ASN A 171 15.34 -19.71 -2.28
C ASN A 171 15.20 -19.54 -0.77
N VAL A 172 14.10 -18.92 -0.34
CA VAL A 172 13.77 -18.67 1.06
C VAL A 172 12.44 -19.35 1.35
N SER A 173 12.37 -20.06 2.47
CA SER A 173 11.14 -20.70 2.95
C SER A 173 10.79 -20.21 4.35
N GLY A 174 9.51 -20.21 4.68
CA GLY A 174 9.00 -19.75 5.97
C GLY A 174 7.51 -19.49 5.91
N PRO A 175 6.89 -19.02 7.01
CA PRO A 175 5.48 -18.67 7.00
C PRO A 175 5.19 -17.52 6.01
N PRO A 176 4.02 -17.50 5.34
CA PRO A 176 3.68 -16.48 4.35
C PRO A 176 3.78 -15.03 4.88
N ALA A 177 3.38 -14.79 6.13
CA ALA A 177 3.48 -13.48 6.77
C ALA A 177 4.94 -12.97 6.86
N ASP A 178 5.87 -13.82 7.29
CA ASP A 178 7.29 -13.50 7.39
C ASP A 178 7.91 -13.28 6.00
N LEU A 179 7.50 -14.08 5.01
CA LEU A 179 7.93 -13.90 3.62
C LEU A 179 7.44 -12.56 3.07
N ALA A 180 6.17 -12.22 3.28
CA ALA A 180 5.60 -10.94 2.85
C ALA A 180 6.29 -9.75 3.53
N GLN A 181 6.54 -9.82 4.85
CA GLN A 181 7.26 -8.79 5.58
C GLN A 181 8.66 -8.56 5.00
N TRP A 182 9.44 -9.64 4.82
CA TRP A 182 10.79 -9.54 4.28
C TRP A 182 10.79 -9.06 2.82
N LEU A 183 9.97 -9.67 1.96
CA LEU A 183 9.85 -9.32 0.55
C LEU A 183 9.39 -7.87 0.36
N THR A 184 8.61 -7.30 1.28
CA THR A 184 8.23 -5.89 1.22
C THR A 184 9.26 -4.95 1.86
N GLY A 185 10.42 -5.45 2.29
CA GLY A 185 11.53 -4.64 2.83
C GLY A 185 11.36 -4.22 4.28
N ARG A 186 10.55 -4.94 5.08
CA ARG A 186 10.24 -4.63 6.49
C ARG A 186 10.97 -5.54 7.48
N GLY A 187 12.18 -5.96 7.09
CA GLY A 187 13.06 -6.80 7.88
C GLY A 187 12.78 -8.30 7.73
N ALA A 188 13.80 -9.11 8.03
CA ALA A 188 13.68 -10.56 8.06
C ALA A 188 13.32 -11.05 9.46
N SER A 189 12.50 -12.09 9.53
CA SER A 189 12.20 -12.81 10.76
C SER A 189 13.12 -14.03 10.91
N PRO A 190 13.50 -14.42 12.15
CA PRO A 190 14.26 -15.65 12.40
C PRO A 190 13.52 -16.94 11.99
N ARG A 191 12.24 -16.86 11.63
CA ARG A 191 11.49 -18.00 11.08
C ARG A 191 11.77 -18.26 9.59
N LEU A 192 12.42 -17.33 8.89
CA LEU A 192 12.81 -17.50 7.49
C LEU A 192 14.06 -18.35 7.36
N ARG A 193 14.07 -19.26 6.38
CA ARG A 193 15.12 -20.23 6.14
C ARG A 193 15.63 -20.11 4.69
N PRO A 194 16.81 -19.52 4.48
CA PRO A 194 17.48 -19.53 3.18
C PRO A 194 18.03 -20.92 2.87
N ALA A 195 17.82 -21.41 1.64
CA ALA A 195 18.20 -22.76 1.22
C ALA A 195 19.72 -23.01 1.25
N THR A 196 20.52 -21.97 1.03
CA THR A 196 21.98 -22.03 0.94
C THR A 196 22.69 -21.74 2.27
N GLY A 197 21.96 -21.53 3.37
CA GLY A 197 22.52 -21.14 4.67
C GLY A 197 23.16 -19.74 4.70
N SER A 198 23.08 -18.97 3.60
CA SER A 198 23.55 -17.60 3.52
C SER A 198 22.62 -16.64 4.28
N ALA A 199 23.15 -15.53 4.79
CA ALA A 199 22.32 -14.47 5.36
C ALA A 199 21.30 -13.97 4.33
N LEU A 200 20.09 -13.63 4.80
CA LEU A 200 19.07 -13.02 3.94
C LEU A 200 19.51 -11.59 3.59
N PRO A 201 19.46 -11.20 2.31
CA PRO A 201 19.77 -9.83 1.95
C PRO A 201 18.72 -8.88 2.52
N GLU A 202 19.16 -7.67 2.88
CA GLU A 202 18.24 -6.57 3.14
C GLU A 202 17.60 -6.14 1.82
N LEU A 203 16.27 -6.04 1.83
CA LEU A 203 15.50 -5.60 0.68
C LEU A 203 15.04 -4.16 0.91
N PRO A 204 15.14 -3.27 -0.10
CA PRO A 204 14.60 -1.92 0.03
C PRO A 204 13.08 -1.98 0.22
N PRO A 205 12.47 -0.97 0.88
CA PRO A 205 11.02 -0.89 1.01
C PRO A 205 10.32 -1.06 -0.34
N TRP A 206 9.24 -1.83 -0.32
CA TRP A 206 8.31 -1.94 -1.43
C TRP A 206 7.03 -1.21 -1.07
N LEU A 207 6.59 -0.36 -2.02
CA LEU A 207 5.63 0.76 -1.85
C LEU A 207 6.18 1.91 -0.99
#